data_AF-A0A6G1VK79-F1
#
_entry.id   AF-A0A6G1VK79-F1
#
_cell.length_a   1.000
_cell.length_b   1.000
_cell.length_c   1.000
_cell.angle_alpha   90.00
_cell.angle_beta   90.00
_cell.angle_gamma   90.00
#
_symmetry.space_group_name_H-M   'P 1'
#
loop_
_entity.id
_entity.type
_entity.pdbx_description
1 polymer ?
#
loop_
_entity_poly.entity_id
_entity_poly.type
_entity_poly.pdbx_seq_one_letter_code
_entity_poly.pdbx_strand_id
1 'polypeptide(L)'
;MSQQNFYEKYAPLAIDQQIKYGIPASITLQQMALESGHGKSDLAANYNNYFGVKAGSSWKGPTVMKVDDHSYPEAFRVYGSVEESVENHSKVLMASRYRNCFNYSSTDYQNWAIQIRAAGYASDKTYAQKLIKLIGENQLYKYDQMALEQARQQGVEIGYMRNGKAPSTPASTPSKQLLNPLQGNWGLPIDLAQVKVTGQFHESRPGHLHGGLDLSTQGKYFPVAATEDNGKVVDVKHNHGAAGNMVTVEYNRQDGTNIRATYMHLSQIDVKKGDIVNAGQQLGMSGNTGRSSGPHLHFETSVQNQNGEWEKFDPKNYLAEMEVRGNIATSLDRNGKDFLAEARNSMALDNQPLQQKNQLQDSNMALLASITNSNDPTKWLSYMMQQNGETPGSGQDVISSLISSLFSAALTLGLKMRTEEQAEAEELALSKAAKVEESEENNVVKMSRSDVQKIQANASMMFDAESPEQGQQQSQRLA
;
A
#
# COMPACT_ATOMS: atom_id res chain seq x y z
N MET A 1 -19.45 7.36 -30.64
CA MET A 1 -18.38 7.04 -29.67
C MET A 1 -17.60 5.84 -30.21
N SER A 2 -16.26 5.89 -30.14
CA SER A 2 -15.42 4.71 -30.40
C SER A 2 -15.53 3.73 -29.23
N GLN A 3 -15.16 2.47 -29.46
CA GLN A 3 -15.16 1.43 -28.42
C GLN A 3 -14.24 1.79 -27.25
N GLN A 4 -13.03 2.30 -27.53
CA GLN A 4 -12.10 2.71 -26.48
C GLN A 4 -12.63 3.88 -25.64
N ASN A 5 -13.17 4.92 -26.29
CA ASN A 5 -13.75 6.07 -25.58
C ASN A 5 -14.97 5.67 -24.73
N PHE A 6 -15.70 4.62 -25.13
CA PHE A 6 -16.79 4.09 -24.33
C PHE A 6 -16.28 3.50 -23.01
N TYR A 7 -15.25 2.65 -23.07
CA TYR A 7 -14.67 2.06 -21.87
C TYR A 7 -14.08 3.10 -20.94
N GLU A 8 -13.31 4.05 -21.47
CA GLU A 8 -12.71 5.11 -20.66
C GLU A 8 -13.76 6.00 -20.00
N LYS A 9 -14.84 6.32 -20.71
CA LYS A 9 -15.94 7.13 -20.18
C LYS A 9 -16.64 6.46 -19.00
N TYR A 10 -16.89 5.15 -19.07
CA TYR A 10 -17.68 4.44 -18.07
C TYR A 10 -16.85 3.66 -17.05
N ALA A 11 -15.53 3.59 -17.21
CA ALA A 11 -14.62 2.96 -16.27
C ALA A 11 -14.78 3.43 -14.82
N PRO A 12 -14.92 4.75 -14.53
CA PRO A 12 -15.13 5.21 -13.15
C PRO A 12 -16.36 4.59 -12.49
N LEU A 13 -17.46 4.41 -13.24
CA LEU A 13 -18.68 3.79 -12.73
C LEU A 13 -18.47 2.30 -12.43
N ALA A 14 -17.83 1.57 -13.35
CA ALA A 14 -17.56 0.15 -13.16
C ALA A 14 -16.59 -0.12 -12.00
N ILE A 15 -15.58 0.74 -11.84
CA ILE A 15 -14.67 0.70 -10.69
C ILE A 15 -15.45 0.90 -9.38
N ASP A 16 -16.29 1.93 -9.29
CA ASP A 16 -17.12 2.17 -8.11
C ASP A 16 -18.00 0.96 -7.76
N GLN A 17 -18.57 0.29 -8.76
CA GLN A 17 -19.35 -0.93 -8.54
C GLN A 17 -18.51 -2.12 -8.07
N GLN A 18 -17.26 -2.26 -8.55
CA GLN A 18 -16.34 -3.24 -8.00
C GLN A 18 -16.00 -2.93 -6.55
N ILE A 19 -15.79 -1.67 -6.18
CA ILE A 19 -15.51 -1.32 -4.79
C ILE A 19 -16.74 -1.61 -3.92
N LYS A 20 -17.94 -1.23 -4.35
CA LYS A 20 -19.19 -1.45 -3.61
C LYS A 20 -19.56 -2.93 -3.47
N TYR A 21 -19.56 -3.65 -4.58
CA TYR A 21 -20.19 -4.97 -4.69
C TYR A 21 -19.20 -6.09 -5.03
N GLY A 22 -17.94 -5.74 -5.30
CA GLY A 22 -16.86 -6.67 -5.63
C GLY A 22 -17.08 -7.44 -6.94
N ILE A 23 -17.91 -6.91 -7.84
CA ILE A 23 -18.03 -7.39 -9.21
C ILE A 23 -16.85 -6.83 -10.01
N PRO A 24 -16.06 -7.61 -10.75
CA PRO A 24 -14.98 -7.06 -11.56
C PRO A 24 -15.45 -5.92 -12.47
N ALA A 25 -14.72 -4.80 -12.47
CA ALA A 25 -15.02 -3.64 -13.29
C ALA A 25 -15.00 -4.00 -14.78
N SER A 26 -14.11 -4.90 -15.19
CA SER A 26 -14.00 -5.46 -16.53
C SER A 26 -15.27 -6.20 -16.96
N ILE A 27 -15.89 -6.97 -16.05
CA ILE A 27 -17.18 -7.62 -16.28
C ILE A 27 -18.27 -6.57 -16.51
N THR A 28 -18.38 -5.60 -15.60
CA THR A 28 -19.38 -4.55 -15.70
C THR A 28 -19.24 -3.76 -17.00
N LEU A 29 -18.02 -3.35 -17.37
CA LEU A 29 -17.73 -2.60 -18.60
C LEU A 29 -18.04 -3.40 -19.85
N GLN A 30 -17.61 -4.66 -19.90
CA GLN A 30 -17.79 -5.46 -21.10
C GLN A 30 -19.26 -5.85 -21.31
N GLN A 31 -19.99 -6.19 -20.24
CA GLN A 31 -21.43 -6.40 -20.33
C GLN A 31 -22.14 -5.12 -20.76
N MET A 32 -21.82 -3.98 -20.13
CA MET A 32 -22.38 -2.69 -20.52
C MET A 32 -22.14 -2.37 -22.00
N ALA A 33 -20.95 -2.64 -22.53
CA ALA A 33 -20.63 -2.42 -23.94
C ALA A 33 -21.42 -3.35 -24.88
N LEU A 34 -21.52 -4.64 -24.55
CA LEU A 34 -22.24 -5.64 -25.35
C LEU A 34 -23.74 -5.36 -25.39
N GLU A 35 -24.36 -5.19 -24.23
CA GLU A 35 -25.82 -5.03 -24.12
C GLU A 35 -26.31 -3.69 -24.69
N SER A 36 -25.48 -2.64 -24.62
CA SER A 36 -25.85 -1.32 -25.12
C SER A 36 -25.43 -1.05 -26.58
N GLY A 37 -24.65 -1.94 -27.19
CA GLY A 37 -23.99 -1.65 -28.46
C GLY A 37 -23.03 -0.45 -28.37
N HIS A 38 -22.26 -0.37 -27.28
CA HIS A 38 -21.42 0.79 -26.93
C HIS A 38 -22.22 2.10 -26.80
N GLY A 39 -23.39 2.02 -26.16
CA GLY A 39 -24.30 3.14 -25.88
C GLY A 39 -25.16 3.59 -27.06
N LYS A 40 -25.16 2.84 -28.17
CA LYS A 40 -25.88 3.20 -29.40
C LYS A 40 -27.28 2.59 -29.50
N SER A 41 -27.59 1.58 -28.70
CA SER A 41 -28.94 0.99 -28.67
C SER A 41 -29.97 2.04 -28.25
N ASP A 42 -31.19 1.89 -28.74
CA ASP A 42 -32.29 2.78 -28.41
C ASP A 42 -32.59 2.80 -26.89
N LEU A 43 -32.52 1.64 -26.23
CA LEU A 43 -32.65 1.51 -24.77
C LEU A 43 -31.59 2.31 -24.01
N ALA A 44 -30.33 2.26 -24.45
CA ALA A 44 -29.25 3.00 -23.81
C ALA A 44 -29.30 4.50 -24.11
N ALA A 45 -29.52 4.88 -25.37
CA ALA A 45 -29.46 6.27 -25.82
C ALA A 45 -30.63 7.12 -25.32
N ASN A 46 -31.84 6.55 -25.26
CA ASN A 46 -33.06 7.30 -24.96
C ASN A 46 -33.62 7.04 -23.55
N TYR A 47 -33.24 5.95 -22.90
CA TYR A 47 -33.83 5.52 -21.62
C TYR A 47 -32.80 5.16 -20.55
N ASN A 48 -31.52 5.41 -20.83
CA ASN A 48 -30.38 5.08 -19.97
C ASN A 48 -30.31 3.60 -19.56
N ASN A 49 -30.97 2.67 -20.27
CA ASN A 49 -30.94 1.25 -19.94
C ASN A 49 -29.83 0.55 -20.71
N TYR A 50 -28.62 0.57 -20.16
CA TYR A 50 -27.41 0.07 -20.83
C TYR A 50 -27.26 -1.46 -20.79
N PHE A 51 -28.08 -2.17 -20.01
CA PHE A 51 -28.01 -3.62 -19.83
C PHE A 51 -29.27 -4.35 -20.31
N GLY A 52 -30.17 -3.66 -21.01
CA GLY A 52 -31.41 -4.26 -21.52
C GLY A 52 -32.32 -4.84 -20.43
N VAL A 53 -32.31 -4.28 -19.22
CA VAL A 53 -33.01 -4.89 -18.07
C VAL A 53 -34.52 -4.75 -18.23
N LYS A 54 -35.22 -5.89 -18.26
CA LYS A 54 -36.68 -5.97 -18.31
C LYS A 54 -37.32 -5.54 -16.98
N ALA A 55 -38.52 -4.98 -17.08
CA ALA A 55 -39.35 -4.62 -15.93
C ALA A 55 -40.14 -5.85 -15.46
N GLY A 56 -39.63 -6.53 -14.44
CA GLY A 56 -40.35 -7.60 -13.74
C GLY A 56 -41.33 -7.04 -12.69
N SER A 57 -42.08 -7.93 -12.03
CA SER A 57 -43.09 -7.57 -11.01
C SER A 57 -42.56 -6.77 -9.82
N SER A 58 -41.27 -6.87 -9.52
CA SER A 58 -40.59 -6.13 -8.45
C SER A 58 -40.19 -4.69 -8.84
N TRP A 59 -40.25 -4.32 -10.13
CA TRP A 59 -39.91 -2.98 -10.58
C TRP A 59 -41.07 -2.02 -10.34
N LYS A 60 -40.79 -0.89 -9.69
CA LYS A 60 -41.77 0.18 -9.39
C LYS A 60 -41.48 1.49 -10.12
N GLY A 61 -40.38 1.55 -10.86
CA GLY A 61 -39.98 2.74 -11.61
C GLY A 61 -40.63 2.84 -12.99
N PRO A 62 -40.27 3.87 -13.77
CA PRO A 62 -40.79 4.05 -15.12
C PRO A 62 -40.39 2.90 -16.04
N THR A 63 -41.22 2.65 -17.05
CA THR A 63 -40.99 1.60 -18.05
C THR A 63 -41.24 2.12 -19.45
N VAL A 64 -40.60 1.48 -20.43
CA VAL A 64 -40.87 1.67 -21.85
C VAL A 64 -41.20 0.32 -22.46
N MET A 65 -42.25 0.28 -23.29
CA MET A 65 -42.61 -0.92 -24.04
C MET A 65 -41.81 -0.97 -25.34
N LYS A 66 -41.10 -2.07 -25.59
CA LYS A 66 -40.39 -2.31 -26.85
C LYS A 66 -40.76 -3.68 -27.39
N VAL A 67 -40.93 -3.78 -28.69
CA VAL A 67 -41.09 -5.05 -29.41
C VAL A 67 -39.69 -5.48 -29.82
N ASP A 68 -39.26 -6.64 -29.36
CA ASP A 68 -37.96 -7.24 -29.73
C ASP A 68 -38.18 -8.29 -30.84
N ASP A 69 -37.42 -9.38 -30.82
CA ASP A 69 -37.53 -10.56 -31.67
C ASP A 69 -38.86 -11.34 -31.53
N HIS A 70 -39.71 -11.00 -30.55
CA HIS A 70 -41.04 -11.55 -30.35
C HIS A 70 -42.14 -10.59 -30.83
N SER A 71 -43.29 -11.13 -31.27
CA SER A 71 -44.40 -10.35 -31.83
C SER A 71 -45.20 -9.52 -30.82
N TYR A 72 -44.76 -9.48 -29.56
CA TYR A 72 -45.46 -8.76 -28.49
C TYR A 72 -44.51 -7.81 -27.75
N PRO A 73 -45.01 -6.63 -27.30
CA PRO A 73 -44.19 -5.68 -26.57
C PRO A 73 -43.80 -6.20 -25.18
N GLU A 74 -42.52 -6.05 -24.83
CA GLU A 74 -42.01 -6.30 -23.48
C GLU A 74 -41.72 -4.97 -22.77
N ALA A 75 -41.91 -4.96 -21.46
CA ALA A 75 -41.62 -3.80 -20.63
C ALA A 75 -40.14 -3.79 -20.24
N PHE A 76 -39.44 -2.71 -20.52
CA PHE A 76 -38.06 -2.45 -20.10
C PHE A 76 -38.01 -1.33 -19.07
N ARG A 77 -37.04 -1.40 -18.17
CA ARG A 77 -36.81 -0.35 -17.16
C ARG A 77 -36.31 0.93 -17.82
N VAL A 78 -36.74 2.07 -17.30
CA VAL A 78 -36.22 3.40 -17.66
C VAL A 78 -35.47 3.95 -16.45
N TYR A 79 -34.31 4.57 -16.68
CA TYR A 79 -33.47 5.13 -15.63
C TYR A 79 -33.27 6.63 -15.83
N GLY A 80 -33.16 7.38 -14.73
CA GLY A 80 -32.87 8.81 -14.75
C GLY A 80 -31.46 9.13 -15.22
N SER A 81 -30.52 8.19 -15.04
CA SER A 81 -29.13 8.34 -15.44
C SER A 81 -28.45 6.99 -15.74
N VAL A 82 -27.23 7.04 -16.30
CA VAL A 82 -26.44 5.83 -16.59
C VAL A 82 -25.98 5.15 -15.31
N GLU A 83 -25.66 5.95 -14.29
CA GLU A 83 -25.28 5.51 -12.95
C GLU A 83 -26.38 4.65 -12.32
N GLU A 84 -27.64 5.06 -12.44
CA GLU A 84 -28.78 4.27 -11.94
C GLU A 84 -28.89 2.91 -12.64
N SER A 85 -28.63 2.86 -13.95
CA SER A 85 -28.64 1.61 -14.70
C SER A 85 -27.49 0.68 -14.29
N VAL A 86 -26.30 1.23 -14.06
CA VAL A 86 -25.10 0.48 -13.62
C VAL A 86 -25.29 -0.05 -12.19
N GLU A 87 -25.81 0.78 -11.29
CA GLU A 87 -26.16 0.40 -9.91
C GLU A 87 -27.24 -0.70 -9.89
N ASN A 88 -28.25 -0.59 -10.75
CA ASN A 88 -29.30 -1.61 -10.86
C ASN A 88 -28.76 -2.94 -11.40
N HIS A 89 -27.85 -2.90 -12.37
CA HIS A 89 -27.17 -4.08 -12.88
C HIS A 89 -26.38 -4.80 -11.78
N SER A 90 -25.60 -4.08 -10.97
CA SER A 90 -24.88 -4.69 -9.85
C SER A 90 -25.82 -5.37 -8.85
N LYS A 91 -26.96 -4.74 -8.55
CA LYS A 91 -28.01 -5.35 -7.69
C LYS A 91 -28.60 -6.61 -8.30
N VAL A 92 -28.72 -6.70 -9.63
CA VAL A 92 -29.12 -7.95 -10.31
C VAL A 92 -28.08 -9.04 -10.06
N LEU A 93 -26.79 -8.72 -10.17
CA LEU A 93 -25.70 -9.66 -9.90
C LEU A 93 -25.50 -9.98 -8.41
N MET A 94 -26.14 -9.26 -7.48
CA MET A 94 -26.21 -9.62 -6.06
C MET A 94 -27.30 -10.66 -5.75
N ALA A 95 -28.20 -10.96 -6.69
CA ALA A 95 -29.26 -11.94 -6.45
C ALA A 95 -28.70 -13.32 -6.13
N SER A 96 -29.39 -14.10 -5.29
CA SER A 96 -28.90 -15.39 -4.76
C SER A 96 -28.44 -16.40 -5.83
N ARG A 97 -28.99 -16.33 -7.05
CA ARG A 97 -28.57 -17.17 -8.17
C ARG A 97 -27.10 -16.96 -8.59
N TYR A 98 -26.55 -15.77 -8.35
CA TYR A 98 -25.17 -15.40 -8.69
C TYR A 98 -24.18 -15.60 -7.53
N ARG A 99 -24.62 -16.14 -6.39
CA ARG A 99 -23.79 -16.28 -5.17
C ARG A 99 -22.44 -16.98 -5.40
N ASN A 100 -22.39 -17.91 -6.35
CA ASN A 100 -21.17 -18.66 -6.66
C ASN A 100 -20.09 -17.83 -7.37
N CYS A 101 -20.41 -16.62 -7.86
CA CYS A 101 -19.41 -15.70 -8.40
C CYS A 101 -18.49 -15.17 -7.29
N PHE A 102 -19.03 -14.98 -6.07
CA PHE A 102 -18.28 -14.42 -4.94
C PHE A 102 -17.28 -15.38 -4.30
N ASN A 103 -17.22 -16.63 -4.74
CA ASN A 103 -16.15 -17.56 -4.38
C ASN A 103 -14.82 -17.22 -5.06
N TYR A 104 -14.83 -16.26 -6.00
CA TYR A 104 -13.68 -15.85 -6.78
C TYR A 104 -13.33 -14.39 -6.48
N SER A 105 -12.03 -14.08 -6.61
CA SER A 105 -11.49 -12.73 -6.43
C SER A 105 -12.19 -11.73 -7.35
N SER A 106 -12.29 -10.47 -6.92
CA SER A 106 -12.81 -9.35 -7.74
C SER A 106 -11.93 -8.98 -8.94
N THR A 107 -10.78 -9.65 -9.10
CA THR A 107 -9.89 -9.56 -10.26
C THR A 107 -9.92 -10.80 -11.15
N ASP A 108 -10.66 -11.84 -10.77
CA ASP A 108 -10.80 -13.08 -11.52
C ASP A 108 -12.03 -13.03 -12.44
N TYR A 109 -11.97 -12.12 -13.43
CA TYR A 109 -13.07 -11.95 -14.38
C TYR A 109 -13.40 -13.22 -15.17
N GLN A 110 -12.44 -14.15 -15.31
CA GLN A 110 -12.63 -15.40 -16.04
C GLN A 110 -13.63 -16.32 -15.33
N ASN A 111 -13.39 -16.61 -14.05
CA ASN A 111 -14.33 -17.41 -13.29
C ASN A 111 -15.65 -16.68 -13.04
N TRP A 112 -15.62 -15.34 -12.88
CA TRP A 112 -16.84 -14.55 -12.83
C TRP A 112 -17.70 -14.69 -14.08
N ALA A 113 -17.13 -14.60 -15.28
CA ALA A 113 -17.86 -14.76 -16.55
C ALA A 113 -18.49 -16.17 -16.67
N ILE A 114 -17.74 -17.21 -16.28
CA ILE A 114 -18.22 -18.60 -16.26
C ILE A 114 -19.43 -18.74 -15.32
N GLN A 115 -19.33 -18.20 -14.11
CA GLN A 115 -20.38 -18.32 -13.10
C GLN A 115 -21.61 -17.46 -13.40
N ILE A 116 -21.44 -16.27 -13.98
CA ILE A 116 -22.56 -15.44 -14.45
C ILE A 116 -23.37 -16.20 -15.51
N ARG A 117 -22.69 -16.82 -16.48
CA ARG A 117 -23.36 -17.64 -17.50
C ARG A 117 -24.00 -18.88 -16.87
N ALA A 118 -23.29 -19.60 -16.01
CA ALA A 118 -23.82 -20.80 -15.34
C ALA A 118 -25.05 -20.50 -14.46
N ALA A 119 -25.09 -19.31 -13.86
CA ALA A 119 -26.24 -18.80 -13.11
C ALA A 119 -27.42 -18.41 -14.01
N GLY A 120 -27.25 -18.40 -15.34
CA GLY A 120 -28.30 -18.16 -16.33
C GLY A 120 -28.56 -16.70 -16.67
N TYR A 121 -27.50 -15.86 -16.69
CA TYR A 121 -27.58 -14.48 -17.19
C TYR A 121 -27.92 -14.44 -18.69
N ALA A 122 -27.33 -15.33 -19.49
CA ALA A 122 -27.54 -15.46 -20.92
C ALA A 122 -27.82 -16.92 -21.31
N SER A 123 -28.69 -17.12 -22.30
CA SER A 123 -29.01 -18.44 -22.86
C SER A 123 -27.89 -18.96 -23.79
N ASP A 124 -27.09 -18.05 -24.37
CA ASP A 124 -25.96 -18.39 -25.24
C ASP A 124 -24.90 -19.23 -24.49
N LYS A 125 -24.59 -20.41 -25.05
CA LYS A 125 -23.57 -21.33 -24.51
C LYS A 125 -22.15 -20.74 -24.55
N THR A 126 -21.90 -19.82 -25.47
CA THR A 126 -20.58 -19.20 -25.71
C THR A 126 -20.41 -17.85 -25.01
N TYR A 127 -21.44 -17.38 -24.29
CA TYR A 127 -21.44 -16.05 -23.66
C TYR A 127 -20.20 -15.80 -22.79
N ALA A 128 -19.88 -16.72 -21.88
CA ALA A 128 -18.72 -16.58 -20.99
C ALA A 128 -17.40 -16.47 -21.78
N GLN A 129 -17.23 -17.29 -22.82
CA GLN A 129 -16.01 -17.28 -23.64
C GLN A 129 -15.88 -15.98 -24.43
N LYS A 130 -16.99 -15.48 -25.00
CA LYS A 130 -17.03 -14.17 -25.67
C LYS A 130 -16.64 -13.05 -24.70
N LEU A 131 -17.20 -13.06 -23.50
CA LEU A 131 -16.93 -12.05 -22.47
C LEU A 131 -15.45 -12.04 -22.07
N ILE A 132 -14.90 -13.22 -21.76
CA ILE A 132 -13.49 -13.39 -21.40
C ILE A 132 -12.57 -12.89 -22.51
N LYS A 133 -12.84 -13.30 -23.75
CA LYS A 133 -12.06 -12.91 -24.92
C LYS A 133 -12.03 -11.39 -25.08
N LEU A 134 -13.21 -10.76 -25.06
CA LEU A 134 -13.32 -9.31 -25.27
C LEU A 134 -12.71 -8.51 -24.12
N ILE A 135 -12.81 -8.98 -22.86
CA ILE A 135 -12.13 -8.35 -21.72
C ILE A 135 -10.60 -8.40 -21.92
N GLY A 136 -10.06 -9.53 -22.37
CA GLY A 136 -8.64 -9.70 -22.65
C GLY A 136 -8.15 -8.83 -23.81
N GLU A 137 -8.84 -8.87 -24.95
CA GLU A 137 -8.48 -8.11 -26.17
C GLU A 137 -8.52 -6.59 -25.95
N ASN A 138 -9.49 -6.10 -25.17
CA ASN A 138 -9.62 -4.68 -24.83
C ASN A 138 -8.87 -4.30 -23.54
N GLN A 139 -8.14 -5.24 -22.93
CA GLN A 139 -7.37 -5.05 -21.70
C GLN A 139 -8.17 -4.44 -20.54
N LEU A 140 -9.46 -4.78 -20.42
CA LEU A 140 -10.34 -4.16 -19.42
C LEU A 140 -10.01 -4.60 -17.99
N TYR A 141 -9.26 -5.71 -17.83
CA TYR A 141 -8.76 -6.17 -16.53
C TYR A 141 -7.90 -5.13 -15.81
N LYS A 142 -7.34 -4.13 -16.52
CA LYS A 142 -6.63 -3.01 -15.90
C LYS A 142 -7.54 -2.22 -14.95
N TYR A 143 -8.82 -2.10 -15.27
CA TYR A 143 -9.80 -1.42 -14.42
C TYR A 143 -10.13 -2.24 -13.16
N ASP A 144 -9.97 -3.57 -13.21
CA ASP A 144 -10.11 -4.41 -12.01
C ASP A 144 -9.02 -4.09 -10.99
N GLN A 145 -7.80 -3.85 -11.46
CA GLN A 145 -6.66 -3.46 -10.63
C GLN A 145 -6.81 -2.01 -10.14
N MET A 146 -7.26 -1.10 -10.99
CA MET A 146 -7.56 0.28 -10.59
C MET A 146 -8.61 0.34 -9.47
N ALA A 147 -9.59 -0.55 -9.47
CA ALA A 147 -10.56 -0.64 -8.39
C ALA A 147 -9.97 -1.14 -7.07
N LEU A 148 -9.04 -2.09 -7.10
CA LEU A 148 -8.31 -2.50 -5.88
C LEU A 148 -7.49 -1.34 -5.32
N GLU A 149 -6.78 -0.61 -6.18
CA GLU A 149 -5.97 0.53 -5.79
C GLU A 149 -6.84 1.68 -5.26
N GLN A 150 -7.95 1.98 -5.93
CA GLN A 150 -8.89 3.01 -5.48
C GLN A 150 -9.56 2.62 -4.15
N ALA A 151 -9.94 1.35 -3.95
CA ALA A 151 -10.45 0.88 -2.67
C ALA A 151 -9.41 1.02 -1.55
N ARG A 152 -8.16 0.68 -1.85
CA ARG A 152 -7.02 0.85 -0.93
C ARG A 152 -6.78 2.31 -0.57
N GLN A 153 -6.83 3.22 -1.54
CA GLN A 153 -6.73 4.67 -1.33
C GLN A 153 -7.90 5.22 -0.50
N GLN A 154 -9.10 4.68 -0.72
CA GLN A 154 -10.31 5.06 0.00
C GLN A 154 -10.44 4.40 1.39
N GLY A 155 -9.57 3.44 1.74
CA GLY A 155 -9.64 2.71 3.01
C GLY A 155 -10.86 1.79 3.13
N VAL A 156 -11.43 1.33 2.01
CA VAL A 156 -12.65 0.51 1.99
C VAL A 156 -12.36 -0.91 1.52
N GLU A 157 -13.03 -1.90 2.13
CA GLU A 157 -12.98 -3.29 1.66
C GLU A 157 -13.75 -3.43 0.34
N ILE A 158 -13.19 -4.18 -0.61
CA ILE A 158 -13.90 -4.54 -1.84
C ILE A 158 -15.15 -5.35 -1.50
N GLY A 159 -16.29 -4.89 -2.01
CA GLY A 159 -17.57 -5.56 -1.80
C GLY A 159 -18.25 -5.20 -0.48
N TYR A 160 -17.93 -4.05 0.12
CA TYR A 160 -18.48 -3.64 1.42
C TYR A 160 -20.03 -3.65 1.47
N MET A 161 -20.72 -3.35 0.35
CA MET A 161 -22.19 -3.39 0.27
C MET A 161 -22.78 -4.80 0.18
N ARG A 162 -21.99 -5.87 -0.01
CA ARG A 162 -22.51 -7.26 -0.19
C ARG A 162 -23.34 -7.74 1.01
N ASN A 163 -22.95 -7.35 2.23
CA ASN A 163 -23.59 -7.77 3.48
C ASN A 163 -24.54 -6.70 4.05
N GLY A 164 -24.93 -5.69 3.26
CA GLY A 164 -25.78 -4.59 3.72
C GLY A 164 -25.09 -3.65 4.72
N LYS A 165 -23.76 -3.74 4.85
CA LYS A 165 -22.97 -2.76 5.60
C LYS A 165 -22.72 -1.57 4.70
N ALA A 166 -23.35 -0.43 5.00
CA ALA A 166 -22.88 0.85 4.51
C ALA A 166 -21.39 0.99 4.90
N PRO A 167 -20.57 1.72 4.12
CA PRO A 167 -19.20 1.95 4.52
C PRO A 167 -19.27 2.61 5.88
N SER A 168 -18.71 1.98 6.91
CA SER A 168 -18.43 2.68 8.15
C SER A 168 -17.65 3.92 7.74
N THR A 169 -18.13 5.10 8.15
CA THR A 169 -17.45 6.39 7.99
C THR A 169 -15.95 6.19 8.04
N PRO A 170 -15.21 6.75 7.06
CA PRO A 170 -13.93 6.22 6.63
C PRO A 170 -13.08 5.92 7.86
N ALA A 171 -12.64 4.67 8.00
CA ALA A 171 -11.27 4.50 8.45
C ALA A 171 -10.50 5.39 7.49
N SER A 172 -10.02 6.51 8.02
CA SER A 172 -9.18 7.49 7.35
C SER A 172 -8.41 6.79 6.22
N THR A 173 -8.31 7.39 5.02
CA THR A 173 -7.09 7.26 4.19
C THR A 173 -5.97 6.93 5.15
N PRO A 174 -5.24 5.79 5.11
CA PRO A 174 -4.23 5.54 6.12
C PRO A 174 -3.40 6.80 6.08
N SER A 175 -3.55 7.65 7.11
CA SER A 175 -3.02 8.99 7.12
C SER A 175 -1.57 8.65 6.97
N LYS A 176 -0.96 8.94 5.80
CA LYS A 176 0.42 8.52 5.60
C LYS A 176 1.11 9.02 6.84
N GLN A 177 1.64 8.10 7.65
CA GLN A 177 2.13 8.46 8.95
C GLN A 177 3.21 9.47 8.65
N LEU A 178 2.92 10.72 8.99
CA LEU A 178 3.79 11.82 8.69
C LEU A 178 4.93 11.69 9.68
N LEU A 179 6.05 11.20 9.16
CA LEU A 179 7.28 11.08 9.89
C LEU A 179 7.83 12.49 10.06
N ASN A 180 8.01 12.90 11.31
CA ASN A 180 8.72 14.13 11.62
C ASN A 180 10.09 14.10 10.94
N PRO A 181 10.52 15.19 10.27
CA PRO A 181 11.88 15.28 9.77
C PRO A 181 12.87 15.07 10.91
N LEU A 182 13.78 14.12 10.72
CA LEU A 182 14.89 13.86 11.65
C LEU A 182 16.19 13.96 10.85
N GLN A 183 17.19 14.62 11.43
CA GLN A 183 18.51 14.73 10.82
C GLN A 183 19.31 13.45 11.03
N GLY A 184 20.26 13.18 10.13
CA GLY A 184 21.16 12.03 10.19
C GLY A 184 20.96 11.07 9.03
N ASN A 185 21.85 10.09 8.95
CA ASN A 185 21.80 9.01 7.99
C ASN A 185 20.98 7.83 8.53
N TRP A 186 20.38 7.09 7.60
CA TRP A 186 19.52 5.95 7.87
C TRP A 186 20.01 4.77 7.03
N GLY A 187 20.01 3.58 7.62
CA GLY A 187 20.54 2.36 7.02
C GLY A 187 19.71 1.14 7.40
N LEU A 188 19.97 0.04 6.70
CA LEU A 188 19.31 -1.25 6.93
C LEU A 188 20.23 -2.15 7.77
N PRO A 189 19.68 -3.01 8.63
CA PRO A 189 20.47 -3.83 9.55
C PRO A 189 21.26 -4.94 8.83
N ILE A 190 20.86 -5.28 7.61
CA ILE A 190 21.46 -6.27 6.73
C ILE A 190 21.00 -5.94 5.30
N ASP A 191 21.73 -6.38 4.28
CA ASP A 191 21.31 -6.20 2.89
C ASP A 191 20.01 -6.97 2.60
N LEU A 192 18.89 -6.25 2.54
CA LEU A 192 17.56 -6.82 2.35
C LEU A 192 17.38 -7.53 1.00
N ALA A 193 18.20 -7.21 -0.01
CA ALA A 193 18.16 -7.89 -1.31
C ALA A 193 18.73 -9.31 -1.24
N GLN A 194 19.50 -9.65 -0.20
CA GLN A 194 20.17 -10.94 -0.05
C GLN A 194 19.50 -11.88 0.96
N VAL A 195 18.43 -11.42 1.62
CA VAL A 195 17.74 -12.16 2.69
C VAL A 195 16.25 -12.33 2.41
N LYS A 196 15.60 -13.21 3.18
CA LYS A 196 14.17 -13.48 3.09
C LYS A 196 13.52 -13.51 4.46
N VAL A 197 12.30 -13.01 4.58
CA VAL A 197 11.57 -13.10 5.85
C VAL A 197 11.04 -14.52 6.04
N THR A 198 11.51 -15.20 7.09
CA THR A 198 11.04 -16.54 7.46
C THR A 198 10.14 -16.54 8.68
N GLY A 199 10.26 -15.56 9.57
CA GLY A 199 9.45 -15.43 10.79
C GLY A 199 9.07 -13.98 11.05
N GLN A 200 7.84 -13.73 11.51
CA GLN A 200 7.28 -12.40 11.73
C GLN A 200 7.10 -12.06 13.20
N PHE A 201 7.03 -10.76 13.50
CA PHE A 201 6.67 -10.29 14.83
C PHE A 201 5.26 -10.77 15.20
N HIS A 202 5.09 -11.21 16.45
CA HIS A 202 3.86 -11.83 16.97
C HIS A 202 3.37 -13.07 16.21
N GLU A 203 4.20 -13.70 15.39
CA GLU A 203 3.88 -15.02 14.84
C GLU A 203 3.72 -16.02 15.99
N SER A 204 2.59 -16.73 15.99
CA SER A 204 2.29 -17.70 17.04
C SER A 204 3.21 -18.92 16.93
N ARG A 205 3.97 -19.19 17.98
CA ARG A 205 4.86 -20.35 18.11
C ARG A 205 4.43 -21.19 19.32
N PRO A 206 4.77 -22.48 19.38
CA PRO A 206 4.50 -23.29 20.56
C PRO A 206 5.02 -22.61 21.83
N GLY A 207 4.10 -22.22 22.71
CA GLY A 207 4.38 -21.63 24.03
C GLY A 207 4.75 -20.14 24.07
N HIS A 208 4.83 -19.42 22.95
CA HIS A 208 5.12 -17.97 22.95
C HIS A 208 4.77 -17.28 21.61
N LEU A 209 4.69 -15.95 21.63
CA LEU A 209 4.67 -15.12 20.42
C LEU A 209 6.11 -14.75 20.03
N HIS A 210 6.39 -14.75 18.73
CA HIS A 210 7.71 -14.37 18.23
C HIS A 210 8.01 -12.88 18.46
N GLY A 211 9.19 -12.57 19.02
CA GLY A 211 9.53 -11.22 19.49
C GLY A 211 10.16 -10.28 18.46
N GLY A 212 10.37 -10.75 17.22
CA GLY A 212 11.08 -9.99 16.19
C GLY A 212 10.83 -10.48 14.78
N LEU A 213 11.76 -10.17 13.88
CA LEU A 213 11.75 -10.55 12.47
C LEU A 213 12.93 -11.48 12.18
N ASP A 214 12.66 -12.66 11.62
CA ASP A 214 13.70 -13.59 11.20
C ASP A 214 14.03 -13.38 9.72
N LEU A 215 15.25 -12.93 9.45
CA LEU A 215 15.79 -12.68 8.11
C LEU A 215 16.75 -13.81 7.73
N SER A 216 16.23 -14.82 7.03
CA SER A 216 17.03 -15.94 6.55
C SER A 216 18.07 -15.47 5.54
N THR A 217 19.31 -15.87 5.79
CA THR A 217 20.47 -15.57 4.94
C THR A 217 20.77 -16.69 3.95
N GLN A 218 19.84 -17.64 3.80
CA GLN A 218 19.91 -18.74 2.84
C GLN A 218 21.20 -19.56 2.93
N GLY A 219 21.71 -19.76 4.15
CA GLY A 219 22.91 -20.53 4.41
C GLY A 219 24.23 -19.75 4.34
N LYS A 220 24.20 -18.45 4.04
CA LYS A 220 25.39 -17.57 4.02
C LYS A 220 25.44 -16.69 5.26
N TYR A 221 26.58 -16.06 5.53
CA TYR A 221 26.69 -15.00 6.54
C TYR A 221 26.93 -13.66 5.82
N PHE A 222 26.28 -12.62 6.33
CA PHE A 222 26.34 -11.27 5.77
C PHE A 222 26.68 -10.25 6.87
N PRO A 223 27.34 -9.14 6.51
CA PRO A 223 27.53 -8.03 7.44
C PRO A 223 26.21 -7.55 8.02
N VAL A 224 26.21 -7.30 9.32
CA VAL A 224 25.12 -6.68 10.05
C VAL A 224 25.56 -5.28 10.44
N ALA A 225 24.72 -4.27 10.21
CA ALA A 225 25.07 -2.87 10.37
C ALA A 225 24.11 -2.11 11.30
N ALA A 226 24.57 -0.98 11.84
CA ALA A 226 23.72 -0.03 12.55
C ALA A 226 22.76 0.69 11.59
N THR A 227 21.57 1.02 12.08
CA THR A 227 20.45 1.55 11.29
C THR A 227 20.33 3.08 11.31
N GLU A 228 20.87 3.75 12.33
CA GLU A 228 20.82 5.22 12.47
C GLU A 228 22.17 5.76 12.94
N ASP A 229 22.41 7.06 12.72
CA ASP A 229 23.57 7.76 13.26
C ASP A 229 23.53 7.92 14.79
N ASN A 230 24.72 8.06 15.40
CA ASN A 230 24.88 8.30 16.84
C ASN A 230 24.25 7.23 17.75
N GLY A 231 24.13 5.99 17.28
CA GLY A 231 23.65 4.87 18.09
C GLY A 231 24.66 4.48 19.17
N LYS A 232 24.19 4.25 20.40
CA LYS A 232 25.05 3.77 21.49
C LYS A 232 24.87 2.27 21.67
N VAL A 233 25.97 1.51 21.62
CA VAL A 233 25.93 0.09 21.95
C VAL A 233 25.72 -0.09 23.45
N VAL A 234 24.52 -0.50 23.87
CA VAL A 234 24.14 -0.61 25.29
C VAL A 234 24.30 -2.01 25.86
N ASP A 235 24.31 -3.04 25.01
CA ASP A 235 24.59 -4.40 25.42
C ASP A 235 25.32 -5.20 24.34
N VAL A 236 26.22 -6.08 24.78
CA VAL A 236 26.93 -7.06 23.95
C VAL A 236 26.98 -8.35 24.76
N LYS A 237 26.42 -9.42 24.22
CA LYS A 237 26.40 -10.73 24.86
C LYS A 237 26.97 -11.79 23.93
N HIS A 238 27.80 -12.67 24.49
CA HIS A 238 28.29 -13.86 23.81
C HIS A 238 27.58 -15.09 24.37
N ASN A 239 27.17 -16.01 23.50
CA ASN A 239 26.54 -17.29 23.87
C ASN A 239 25.36 -17.15 24.86
N HIS A 240 24.49 -16.17 24.64
CA HIS A 240 23.36 -15.84 25.52
C HIS A 240 22.16 -16.76 25.33
N GLY A 241 22.33 -18.04 25.68
CA GLY A 241 21.28 -19.04 25.61
C GLY A 241 20.65 -19.13 24.22
N ALA A 242 19.32 -18.99 24.16
CA ALA A 242 18.58 -19.07 22.90
C ALA A 242 18.95 -17.96 21.91
N ALA A 243 19.31 -16.76 22.37
CA ALA A 243 19.65 -15.62 21.52
C ALA A 243 21.02 -15.74 20.84
N GLY A 244 21.90 -16.60 21.35
CA GLY A 244 23.27 -16.72 20.85
C GLY A 244 24.09 -15.46 21.10
N ASN A 245 24.91 -15.06 20.12
CA ASN A 245 25.63 -13.80 20.19
C ASN A 245 24.69 -12.65 19.82
N MET A 246 24.72 -11.59 20.63
CA MET A 246 23.79 -10.48 20.55
C MET A 246 24.49 -9.13 20.71
N VAL A 247 24.03 -8.15 19.94
CA VAL A 247 24.32 -6.72 20.13
C VAL A 247 23.00 -5.96 20.26
N THR A 248 22.93 -5.01 21.19
CA THR A 248 21.81 -4.06 21.29
C THR A 248 22.33 -2.64 21.16
N VAL A 249 21.77 -1.88 20.21
CA VAL A 249 22.08 -0.47 19.97
C VAL A 249 20.86 0.37 20.35
N GLU A 250 21.09 1.45 21.07
CA GLU A 250 20.09 2.43 21.48
C GLU A 250 20.28 3.73 20.69
N TYR A 251 19.19 4.22 20.10
CA TYR A 251 19.13 5.46 19.32
C TYR A 251 18.22 6.45 20.05
N ASN A 252 18.79 7.58 20.45
CA ASN A 252 18.05 8.67 21.09
C ASN A 252 17.78 9.74 20.03
N ARG A 253 16.56 9.79 19.51
CA ARG A 253 16.20 10.67 18.40
C ARG A 253 15.91 12.10 18.88
N GLN A 254 16.05 13.06 17.96
CA GLN A 254 15.86 14.48 18.23
C GLN A 254 14.41 14.84 18.64
N ASP A 255 13.43 14.03 18.23
CA ASP A 255 12.03 14.18 18.63
C ASP A 255 11.72 13.61 20.02
N GLY A 256 12.73 13.11 20.74
CA GLY A 256 12.59 12.50 22.05
C GLY A 256 12.23 11.02 22.03
N THR A 257 12.07 10.41 20.85
CA THR A 257 11.83 8.97 20.72
C THR A 257 13.12 8.20 20.95
N ASN A 258 13.11 7.26 21.89
CA ASN A 258 14.23 6.36 22.12
C ASN A 258 13.91 4.96 21.59
N ILE A 259 14.76 4.45 20.71
CA ILE A 259 14.60 3.15 20.05
C ILE A 259 15.77 2.24 20.42
N ARG A 260 15.50 0.94 20.61
CA ARG A 260 16.51 -0.11 20.67
C ARG A 260 16.35 -1.06 19.50
N ALA A 261 17.46 -1.30 18.81
CA ALA A 261 17.59 -2.35 17.82
C ALA A 261 18.49 -3.47 18.38
N THR A 262 17.97 -4.69 18.42
CA THR A 262 18.69 -5.85 18.93
C THR A 262 18.92 -6.87 17.82
N TYR A 263 20.18 -7.27 17.67
CA TYR A 263 20.67 -8.15 16.62
C TYR A 263 21.11 -9.46 17.28
N MET A 264 20.51 -10.60 16.90
CA MET A 264 20.76 -11.90 17.53
C MET A 264 21.28 -12.95 16.54
N HIS A 265 21.68 -14.10 17.07
CA HIS A 265 22.26 -15.24 16.34
C HIS A 265 23.57 -14.94 15.60
N LEU A 266 24.27 -13.86 15.94
CA LEU A 266 25.47 -13.40 15.22
C LEU A 266 26.60 -14.45 15.26
N SER A 267 27.37 -14.58 14.17
CA SER A 267 28.58 -15.42 14.18
C SER A 267 29.79 -14.68 14.74
N GLN A 268 29.81 -13.35 14.58
CA GLN A 268 30.89 -12.45 14.96
C GLN A 268 30.30 -11.13 15.44
N ILE A 269 30.95 -10.52 16.43
CA ILE A 269 30.63 -9.19 16.95
C ILE A 269 31.89 -8.32 16.81
N ASP A 270 31.74 -7.15 16.19
CA ASP A 270 32.83 -6.23 15.87
C ASP A 270 32.84 -4.97 16.76
N VAL A 271 31.84 -4.84 17.63
CA VAL A 271 31.65 -3.69 18.53
C VAL A 271 31.65 -4.11 19.99
N LYS A 272 31.89 -3.16 20.89
CA LYS A 272 31.81 -3.36 22.35
C LYS A 272 30.78 -2.41 22.97
N LYS A 273 30.28 -2.81 24.14
CA LYS A 273 29.38 -1.96 24.94
C LYS A 273 30.04 -0.60 25.21
N GLY A 274 29.30 0.47 24.92
CA GLY A 274 29.74 1.85 25.05
C GLY A 274 30.19 2.49 23.73
N ASP A 275 30.43 1.73 22.66
CA ASP A 275 30.77 2.30 21.35
C ASP A 275 29.61 3.15 20.80
N ILE A 276 29.97 4.22 20.10
CA ILE A 276 29.04 5.00 19.27
C ILE A 276 29.20 4.55 17.83
N VAL A 277 28.07 4.23 17.18
CA VAL A 277 28.01 3.68 15.83
C VAL A 277 27.13 4.53 14.94
N ASN A 278 27.49 4.64 13.66
CA ASN A 278 26.73 5.40 12.67
C ASN A 278 25.98 4.50 11.70
N ALA A 279 25.00 5.05 10.96
CA ALA A 279 24.22 4.28 10.00
C ALA A 279 25.15 3.60 8.97
N GLY A 280 24.92 2.31 8.71
CA GLY A 280 25.74 1.51 7.81
C GLY A 280 27.06 1.00 8.41
N GLN A 281 27.44 1.43 9.62
CA GLN A 281 28.62 0.87 10.30
C GLN A 281 28.37 -0.58 10.69
N GLN A 282 29.30 -1.46 10.31
CA GLN A 282 29.23 -2.88 10.66
C GLN A 282 29.33 -3.11 12.17
N LEU A 283 28.39 -3.88 12.70
CA LEU A 283 28.29 -4.33 14.10
C LEU A 283 28.80 -5.76 14.29
N GLY A 284 28.79 -6.55 13.22
CA GLY A 284 29.15 -7.97 13.25
C GLY A 284 28.73 -8.68 11.97
N MET A 285 28.65 -10.01 12.05
CA MET A 285 28.19 -10.87 10.97
C MET A 285 26.96 -11.67 11.44
N SER A 286 25.95 -11.77 10.58
CA SER A 286 24.83 -12.69 10.79
C SER A 286 25.33 -14.13 10.92
N GLY A 287 24.57 -14.99 11.58
CA GLY A 287 25.09 -16.27 11.99
C GLY A 287 24.04 -17.33 12.25
N ASN A 288 24.45 -18.34 13.02
CA ASN A 288 23.62 -19.47 13.41
C ASN A 288 23.89 -19.87 14.87
N THR A 289 24.21 -18.90 15.74
CA THR A 289 24.52 -19.17 17.16
C THR A 289 23.26 -19.22 18.01
N GLY A 290 23.31 -19.86 19.19
CA GLY A 290 22.13 -20.02 20.06
C GLY A 290 21.12 -21.04 19.53
N ARG A 291 19.83 -20.80 19.77
CA ARG A 291 18.75 -21.70 19.31
C ARG A 291 18.26 -21.26 17.94
N SER A 292 18.96 -21.72 16.91
CA SER A 292 18.66 -21.42 15.51
C SER A 292 18.63 -22.70 14.67
N SER A 293 17.69 -22.79 13.72
CA SER A 293 17.57 -23.92 12.78
C SER A 293 18.37 -23.73 11.49
N GLY A 294 18.92 -22.54 11.25
CA GLY A 294 19.78 -22.24 10.11
C GLY A 294 20.23 -20.78 10.09
N PRO A 295 21.23 -20.41 9.27
CA PRO A 295 21.74 -19.05 9.20
C PRO A 295 20.65 -17.99 8.96
N HIS A 296 20.53 -17.05 9.90
CA HIS A 296 19.61 -15.92 9.83
C HIS A 296 20.04 -14.78 10.76
N LEU A 297 19.49 -13.58 10.54
CA LEU A 297 19.48 -12.51 11.53
C LEU A 297 18.10 -12.48 12.19
N HIS A 298 18.03 -12.65 13.51
CA HIS A 298 16.84 -12.33 14.28
C HIS A 298 16.96 -10.89 14.78
N PHE A 299 16.05 -10.03 14.33
CA PHE A 299 16.09 -8.59 14.56
C PHE A 299 14.86 -8.15 15.36
N GLU A 300 15.09 -7.54 16.52
CA GLU A 300 14.03 -7.02 17.39
C GLU A 300 14.14 -5.51 17.55
N THR A 301 12.99 -4.86 17.66
CA THR A 301 12.86 -3.42 17.90
C THR A 301 12.05 -3.13 19.15
N SER A 302 12.48 -2.14 19.93
CA SER A 302 11.74 -1.67 21.11
C SER A 302 11.77 -0.16 21.20
N VAL A 303 10.69 0.43 21.70
CA VAL A 303 10.55 1.88 21.94
C VAL A 303 10.38 2.12 23.43
N GLN A 304 10.91 3.23 23.92
CA GLN A 304 10.72 3.63 25.30
C GLN A 304 9.37 4.34 25.49
N ASN A 305 8.55 3.85 26.41
CA ASN A 305 7.28 4.48 26.77
C ASN A 305 7.49 5.67 27.73
N GLN A 306 6.41 6.39 28.06
CA GLN A 306 6.46 7.58 28.93
C GLN A 306 6.95 7.28 30.36
N ASN A 307 6.85 6.02 30.81
CA ASN A 307 7.32 5.58 32.13
C ASN A 307 8.80 5.18 32.10
N GLY A 308 9.47 5.25 30.95
CA GLY A 308 10.86 4.85 30.76
C GLY A 308 11.04 3.34 30.52
N GLU A 309 9.96 2.58 30.40
CA GLU A 309 9.97 1.14 30.14
C GLU A 309 10.11 0.86 28.64
N TRP A 310 10.70 -0.29 28.30
CA TRP A 310 10.93 -0.68 26.90
C TRP A 310 9.85 -1.63 26.41
N GLU A 311 9.13 -1.24 25.37
CA GLU A 311 8.07 -2.01 24.73
C GLU A 311 8.49 -2.46 23.34
N LYS A 312 8.31 -3.75 23.03
CA LYS A 312 8.60 -4.29 21.69
C LYS A 312 7.56 -3.81 20.70
N PHE A 313 8.00 -3.45 19.50
CA PHE A 313 7.12 -3.11 18.38
C PHE A 313 7.61 -3.80 17.10
N ASP A 314 6.74 -3.87 16.08
CA ASP A 314 7.02 -4.62 14.86
C ASP A 314 8.21 -4.05 14.07
N PRO A 315 9.30 -4.85 13.86
CA PRO A 315 10.44 -4.42 13.07
C PRO A 315 10.09 -4.11 11.61
N LYS A 316 8.99 -4.64 11.05
CA LYS A 316 8.49 -4.27 9.71
C LYS A 316 8.30 -2.76 9.59
N ASN A 317 7.71 -2.13 10.60
CA ASN A 317 7.44 -0.70 10.59
C ASN A 317 8.74 0.10 10.73
N TYR A 318 9.65 -0.35 11.58
CA TYR A 318 10.97 0.28 11.72
C TYR A 318 11.77 0.24 10.42
N LEU A 319 11.84 -0.92 9.75
CA LEU A 319 12.58 -1.05 8.49
C LEU A 319 11.96 -0.22 7.36
N ALA A 320 10.63 -0.17 7.28
CA ALA A 320 9.94 0.71 6.34
C ALA A 320 10.25 2.21 6.60
N GLU A 321 10.32 2.62 7.87
CA GLU A 321 10.74 3.98 8.25
C GLU A 321 12.17 4.27 7.77
N MET A 322 13.11 3.33 7.94
CA MET A 322 14.50 3.48 7.48
C MET A 322 14.56 3.66 5.95
N GLU A 323 13.77 2.90 5.19
CA GLU A 323 13.70 3.04 3.73
C GLU A 323 13.16 4.41 3.30
N VAL A 324 12.11 4.91 3.96
CA VAL A 324 11.54 6.23 3.66
C VAL A 324 12.50 7.36 4.02
N ARG A 325 13.13 7.30 5.19
CA ARG A 325 14.06 8.35 5.66
C ARG A 325 15.39 8.35 4.91
N GLY A 326 15.93 7.17 4.63
CA GLY A 326 17.19 7.00 3.90
C GLY A 326 17.04 7.07 2.38
N ASN A 327 15.80 7.17 1.87
CA ASN A 327 15.49 7.02 0.45
C ASN A 327 16.11 5.74 -0.15
N ILE A 328 16.01 4.63 0.60
CA ILE A 328 16.60 3.34 0.25
C ILE A 328 15.56 2.53 -0.51
N ALA A 329 15.88 2.15 -1.75
CA ALA A 329 14.98 1.42 -2.63
C ALA A 329 15.33 -0.07 -2.70
N THR A 330 14.90 -0.84 -1.70
CA THR A 330 15.13 -2.30 -1.66
C THR A 330 13.80 -3.04 -1.47
N SER A 331 13.69 -4.25 -2.03
CA SER A 331 12.55 -5.13 -1.79
C SER A 331 12.96 -6.22 -0.82
N LEU A 332 12.18 -6.43 0.24
CA LEU A 332 12.42 -7.54 1.17
C LEU A 332 11.52 -8.72 0.82
N ASP A 333 12.08 -9.80 0.27
CA ASP A 333 11.29 -10.93 -0.21
C ASP A 333 10.64 -11.72 0.93
N ARG A 334 9.33 -11.92 0.83
CA ARG A 334 8.57 -12.97 1.51
C ARG A 334 7.63 -13.63 0.51
N ASN A 335 7.94 -14.87 0.12
CA ASN A 335 7.13 -15.67 -0.81
C ASN A 335 6.86 -14.96 -2.16
N GLY A 336 7.85 -14.25 -2.71
CA GLY A 336 7.76 -13.54 -3.99
C GLY A 336 7.11 -12.16 -3.91
N LYS A 337 6.90 -11.62 -2.70
CA LYS A 337 6.31 -10.29 -2.46
C LYS A 337 7.26 -9.43 -1.64
N ASP A 338 7.23 -8.12 -1.89
CA ASP A 338 7.93 -7.15 -1.05
C ASP A 338 7.20 -6.98 0.29
N PHE A 339 7.83 -7.48 1.34
CA PHE A 339 7.31 -7.51 2.71
C PHE A 339 7.13 -6.11 3.30
N LEU A 340 7.93 -5.13 2.90
CA LEU A 340 7.89 -3.77 3.45
C LEU A 340 6.94 -2.84 2.67
N ALA A 341 6.51 -3.24 1.46
CA ALA A 341 5.78 -2.36 0.53
C ALA A 341 4.56 -1.66 1.16
N GLU A 342 3.73 -2.40 1.90
CA GLU A 342 2.55 -1.83 2.56
C GLU A 342 2.90 -0.79 3.63
N ALA A 343 3.82 -1.13 4.54
CA ALA A 343 4.25 -0.24 5.61
C ALA A 343 4.94 1.00 5.04
N ARG A 344 5.84 0.82 4.06
CA ARG A 344 6.50 1.93 3.35
C ARG A 344 5.49 2.85 2.66
N ASN A 345 4.49 2.29 1.98
CA ASN A 345 3.45 3.08 1.30
C ASN A 345 2.52 3.84 2.27
N SER A 346 2.47 3.41 3.53
CA SER A 346 1.73 4.07 4.60
C SER A 346 2.52 5.19 5.30
N MET A 347 3.77 5.47 4.92
CA MET A 347 4.62 6.50 5.55
C MET A 347 4.98 7.62 4.55
N ALA A 348 5.14 8.84 5.05
CA ALA A 348 5.69 9.97 4.29
C ALA A 348 6.40 10.95 5.23
N LEU A 349 7.39 11.68 4.74
CA LEU A 349 8.02 12.76 5.50
C LEU A 349 7.12 14.00 5.52
N ASP A 350 6.95 14.64 6.68
CA ASP A 350 6.23 15.92 6.81
C ASP A 350 7.12 17.07 6.31
N ASN A 351 7.04 17.38 5.01
CA ASN A 351 7.70 18.54 4.44
C ASN A 351 6.74 19.74 4.45
N GLN A 352 6.82 20.59 5.48
CA GLN A 352 6.24 21.94 5.45
C GLN A 352 6.94 22.79 4.35
N PRO A 353 6.27 23.79 3.76
CA PRO A 353 6.15 23.93 2.32
C PRO A 353 7.39 24.50 1.63
N LEU A 354 8.10 23.64 0.89
CA LEU A 354 8.88 24.06 -0.26
C LEU A 354 8.44 23.27 -1.51
N GLN A 355 7.66 24.00 -2.33
CA GLN A 355 7.54 23.87 -3.78
C GLN A 355 6.70 22.72 -4.36
N GLN A 356 5.48 23.11 -4.75
CA GLN A 356 4.51 22.44 -5.63
C GLN A 356 5.06 21.96 -7.01
N LYS A 357 6.37 22.03 -7.26
CA LYS A 357 7.01 21.56 -8.50
C LYS A 357 7.52 20.12 -8.43
N ASN A 358 7.83 19.58 -7.24
CA ASN A 358 8.38 18.21 -7.11
C ASN A 358 7.32 17.11 -7.04
N GLN A 359 6.06 17.45 -6.74
CA GLN A 359 4.98 16.47 -6.59
C GLN A 359 4.68 15.68 -7.88
N LEU A 360 4.82 16.28 -9.06
CA LEU A 360 4.54 15.60 -10.33
C LEU A 360 5.59 14.53 -10.65
N GLN A 361 6.84 14.71 -10.22
CA GLN A 361 7.93 13.77 -10.47
C GLN A 361 7.90 12.59 -9.49
N ASP A 362 7.67 12.85 -8.21
CA ASP A 362 7.55 11.80 -7.19
C ASP A 362 6.32 10.91 -7.42
N SER A 363 5.22 11.51 -7.91
CA SER A 363 4.01 10.76 -8.28
C SER A 363 4.25 9.81 -9.45
N ASN A 364 4.97 10.29 -10.48
CA ASN A 364 5.27 9.48 -11.67
C ASN A 364 6.26 8.35 -11.35
N MET A 365 7.21 8.59 -10.45
CA MET A 365 8.17 7.60 -9.99
C MET A 365 7.52 6.53 -9.11
N ALA A 366 6.64 6.93 -8.18
CA ALA A 366 5.84 5.99 -7.40
C ALA A 366 4.86 5.19 -8.28
N LEU A 367 4.31 5.82 -9.32
CA LEU A 367 3.46 5.15 -10.30
C LEU A 367 4.25 4.14 -11.13
N LEU A 368 5.43 4.50 -11.62
CA LEU A 368 6.29 3.57 -12.37
C LEU A 368 6.80 2.43 -11.48
N ALA A 369 7.13 2.73 -10.21
CA ALA A 369 7.49 1.73 -9.20
C ALA A 369 6.40 0.69 -8.98
N SER A 370 5.16 1.16 -8.81
CA SER A 370 3.99 0.30 -8.58
C SER A 370 3.60 -0.50 -9.82
N ILE A 371 3.64 0.11 -11.02
CA ILE A 371 3.30 -0.55 -12.27
C ILE A 371 4.33 -1.63 -12.64
N THR A 372 5.62 -1.35 -12.43
CA THR A 372 6.70 -2.29 -12.77
C THR A 372 7.06 -3.24 -11.64
N ASN A 373 6.44 -3.07 -10.46
CA ASN A 373 6.78 -3.78 -9.23
C ASN A 373 8.30 -3.75 -8.95
N SER A 374 8.94 -2.63 -9.23
CA SER A 374 10.39 -2.48 -9.11
C SER A 374 10.76 -1.01 -9.02
N ASN A 375 11.79 -0.67 -8.24
CA ASN A 375 12.35 0.67 -8.21
C ASN A 375 13.54 0.86 -9.18
N ASP A 376 13.75 -0.07 -10.10
CA ASP A 376 14.82 -0.03 -11.09
C ASP A 376 14.43 0.90 -12.26
N PRO A 377 15.13 2.03 -12.46
CA PRO A 377 14.84 2.97 -13.54
C PRO A 377 14.98 2.34 -14.92
N THR A 378 15.79 1.28 -15.06
CA THR A 378 15.93 0.51 -16.30
C THR A 378 14.65 -0.27 -16.62
N LYS A 379 13.95 -0.77 -15.59
CA LYS A 379 12.67 -1.44 -15.77
C LYS A 379 11.55 -0.46 -16.06
N TRP A 380 11.58 0.72 -15.45
CA TRP A 380 10.67 1.82 -15.80
C TRP A 380 10.84 2.25 -17.25
N LEU A 381 12.08 2.42 -17.69
CA LEU A 381 12.40 2.77 -19.07
C LEU A 381 11.96 1.66 -20.03
N SER A 382 12.24 0.40 -19.72
CA SER A 382 11.80 -0.74 -20.54
C SER A 382 10.27 -0.82 -20.67
N TYR A 383 9.55 -0.53 -19.59
CA TYR A 383 8.09 -0.45 -19.58
C TYR A 383 7.60 0.70 -20.47
N MET A 384 8.19 1.88 -20.35
CA MET A 384 7.84 3.06 -21.15
C MET A 384 8.11 2.85 -22.66
N MET A 385 9.24 2.25 -23.01
CA MET A 385 9.59 1.92 -24.40
C MET A 385 8.62 0.89 -25.00
N GLN A 386 8.25 -0.13 -24.21
CA GLN A 386 7.26 -1.13 -24.61
C GLN A 386 5.87 -0.52 -24.85
N GLN A 387 5.44 0.45 -24.04
CA GLN A 387 4.17 1.16 -24.25
C GLN A 387 4.16 2.03 -25.51
N ASN A 388 5.31 2.57 -25.90
CA ASN A 388 5.45 3.36 -27.13
C ASN A 388 5.69 2.50 -28.39
N GLY A 389 5.72 1.18 -28.26
CA GLY A 389 5.92 0.27 -29.39
C GLY A 389 7.35 0.23 -29.92
N GLU A 390 8.34 0.68 -29.14
CA GLU A 390 9.75 0.63 -29.52
C GLU A 390 10.39 -0.69 -29.05
N THR A 391 10.86 -1.49 -29.99
CA THR A 391 11.62 -2.74 -29.72
C THR A 391 13.12 -2.49 -29.82
N PRO A 392 13.96 -3.04 -28.92
CA PRO A 392 15.41 -2.94 -29.03
C PRO A 392 15.90 -3.55 -30.35
N GLY A 393 16.57 -2.77 -31.20
CA GLY A 393 17.21 -3.23 -32.44
C GLY A 393 16.60 -2.75 -33.76
N SER A 394 15.60 -1.86 -33.77
CA SER A 394 15.02 -1.32 -35.01
C SER A 394 15.57 0.06 -35.36
N GLY A 395 16.82 0.16 -35.85
CA GLY A 395 17.31 1.20 -36.79
C GLY A 395 17.15 2.71 -36.50
N GLN A 396 16.53 3.11 -35.39
CA GLN A 396 16.37 4.49 -34.89
C GLN A 396 17.35 4.81 -33.75
N ASP A 397 18.44 4.02 -33.67
CA ASP A 397 19.38 3.96 -32.54
C ASP A 397 20.01 5.31 -32.17
N VAL A 398 20.11 6.26 -33.11
CA VAL A 398 20.80 7.52 -32.85
C VAL A 398 19.95 8.52 -32.06
N ILE A 399 18.62 8.51 -32.25
CA ILE A 399 17.71 9.46 -31.57
C ILE A 399 17.34 8.92 -30.18
N SER A 400 17.10 7.61 -30.05
CA SER A 400 16.79 6.98 -28.75
C SER A 400 18.01 6.97 -27.81
N SER A 401 19.23 6.79 -28.34
CA SER A 401 20.46 6.95 -27.54
C SER A 401 20.67 8.41 -27.14
N LEU A 402 20.32 9.37 -28.00
CA LEU A 402 20.40 10.81 -27.69
C LEU A 402 19.39 11.21 -26.62
N ILE A 403 18.14 10.72 -26.69
CA ILE A 403 17.11 10.99 -25.69
C ILE A 403 17.47 10.34 -24.36
N SER A 404 17.97 9.10 -24.38
CA SER A 404 18.42 8.40 -23.17
C SER A 404 19.61 9.09 -22.51
N SER A 405 20.60 9.52 -23.31
CA SER A 405 21.76 10.27 -22.79
C SER A 405 21.37 11.68 -22.33
N LEU A 406 20.45 12.37 -23.02
CA LEU A 406 19.91 13.67 -22.59
C LEU A 406 19.07 13.56 -21.31
N PHE A 407 18.31 12.47 -21.13
CA PHE A 407 17.50 12.24 -19.94
C PHE A 407 18.35 11.83 -18.73
N SER A 408 19.33 10.93 -18.92
CA SER A 408 20.33 10.62 -17.90
C SER A 408 21.20 11.83 -17.56
N ALA A 409 21.59 12.64 -18.55
CA ALA A 409 22.31 13.89 -18.32
C ALA A 409 21.44 14.91 -17.59
N ALA A 410 20.14 15.04 -17.91
CA ALA A 410 19.21 15.95 -17.24
C ALA A 410 18.93 15.53 -15.79
N LEU A 411 18.79 14.23 -15.51
CA LEU A 411 18.70 13.70 -14.14
C LEU A 411 20.00 13.94 -13.36
N THR A 412 21.15 13.71 -14.00
CA THR A 412 22.47 13.97 -13.38
C THR A 412 22.69 15.46 -13.14
N LEU A 413 22.24 16.34 -14.04
CA LEU A 413 22.28 17.79 -13.87
C LEU A 413 21.35 18.22 -12.73
N GLY A 414 20.14 17.66 -12.67
CA GLY A 414 19.20 17.91 -11.57
C GLY A 414 19.73 17.46 -10.20
N LEU A 415 20.49 16.38 -10.16
CA LEU A 415 21.19 15.92 -8.94
C LEU A 415 22.40 16.80 -8.59
N LYS A 416 23.16 17.31 -9.58
CA LYS A 416 24.28 18.25 -9.37
C LYS A 416 23.85 19.67 -8.98
N MET A 417 22.78 20.20 -9.57
CA MET A 417 22.24 21.50 -9.19
C MET A 417 21.69 21.48 -7.76
N ARG A 418 21.22 20.33 -7.28
CA ARG A 418 20.78 20.12 -5.88
C ARG A 418 21.94 20.21 -4.88
N THR A 419 23.16 19.82 -5.27
CA THR A 419 24.37 19.99 -4.44
C THR A 419 24.92 21.43 -4.48
N GLU A 420 24.76 22.15 -5.58
CA GLU A 420 25.20 23.54 -5.71
C GLU A 420 24.25 24.52 -5.01
N GLU A 421 22.93 24.34 -5.10
CA GLU A 421 21.93 25.12 -4.35
C GLU A 421 22.06 24.92 -2.83
N GLN A 422 22.43 23.72 -2.36
CA GLN A 422 22.68 23.46 -0.94
C GLN A 422 23.97 24.15 -0.45
N ALA A 423 25.03 24.21 -1.27
CA ALA A 423 26.26 24.90 -0.93
C ALA A 423 26.08 26.44 -0.91
N GLU A 424 25.35 27.02 -1.87
CA GLU A 424 25.02 28.45 -1.87
C GLU A 424 24.06 28.83 -0.72
N ALA A 425 23.11 27.95 -0.39
CA ALA A 425 22.20 28.16 0.74
C ALA A 425 22.91 28.05 2.10
N GLU A 426 23.88 27.14 2.25
CA GLU A 426 24.73 27.06 3.44
C GLU A 426 25.64 28.29 3.57
N GLU A 427 26.27 28.76 2.50
CA GLU A 427 27.12 29.98 2.52
C GLU A 427 26.29 31.23 2.87
N LEU A 428 25.07 31.34 2.32
CA LEU A 428 24.15 32.43 2.65
C LEU A 428 23.64 32.32 4.11
N ALA A 429 23.39 31.12 4.61
CA ALA A 429 22.95 30.88 5.99
C ALA A 429 24.05 31.20 7.02
N LEU A 430 25.30 30.82 6.74
CA LEU A 430 26.47 31.17 7.55
C LEU A 430 26.72 32.68 7.58
N SER A 431 26.55 33.38 6.45
CA SER A 431 26.67 34.85 6.41
C SER A 431 25.56 35.60 7.16
N LYS A 432 24.36 35.00 7.26
CA LYS A 432 23.23 35.55 8.02
C LYS A 432 23.34 35.25 9.50
N ALA A 433 23.78 34.05 9.90
CA ALA A 433 23.98 33.68 11.29
C ALA A 433 25.04 34.58 11.97
N ALA A 434 26.12 34.93 11.26
CA ALA A 434 27.15 35.85 11.76
C ALA A 434 26.65 37.29 11.99
N LYS A 435 25.50 37.68 11.42
CA LYS A 435 24.88 39.01 11.63
C LYS A 435 23.82 39.03 12.72
N VAL A 436 23.34 37.87 13.18
CA VAL A 436 22.24 37.75 14.15
C VAL A 436 22.76 37.63 15.59
N GLU A 437 23.98 37.13 15.82
CA GLU A 437 24.56 37.04 17.17
C GLU A 437 24.89 38.40 17.81
N GLU A 438 24.78 39.52 17.08
CA GLU A 438 25.05 40.87 17.62
C GLU A 438 23.81 41.57 18.22
N SER A 439 22.61 40.99 18.09
CA SER A 439 21.38 41.63 18.59
C SER A 439 20.36 40.62 19.13
N GLU A 440 19.98 40.83 20.40
CA GLU A 440 18.78 40.30 21.08
C GLU A 440 18.99 39.13 22.07
N GLU A 441 19.56 39.49 23.22
CA GLU A 441 19.13 38.97 24.53
C GLU A 441 17.66 39.36 24.83
N ASN A 442 16.94 38.45 25.50
CA ASN A 442 15.67 38.59 26.24
C ASN A 442 14.32 38.44 25.51
N ASN A 443 13.71 37.24 25.59
CA ASN A 443 12.60 36.92 26.52
C ASN A 443 11.92 35.57 26.19
N VAL A 444 11.60 34.81 27.25
CA VAL A 444 10.94 33.50 27.23
C VAL A 444 9.57 33.62 27.91
N VAL A 445 8.51 32.99 27.36
CA VAL A 445 7.30 32.62 28.12
C VAL A 445 6.83 31.20 27.75
N LYS A 446 6.51 30.39 28.78
CA LYS A 446 6.10 28.97 28.75
C LYS A 446 4.57 28.80 28.80
N MET A 447 4.04 27.74 28.18
CA MET A 447 2.61 27.34 28.17
C MET A 447 2.13 26.73 29.51
N SER A 448 0.82 26.80 29.77
CA SER A 448 0.21 26.64 31.10
C SER A 448 -0.59 25.33 31.32
N ARG A 449 -0.83 24.98 32.59
CA ARG A 449 -1.46 23.73 33.08
C ARG A 449 -2.87 23.45 32.53
N SER A 450 -3.62 24.44 32.07
CA SER A 450 -4.97 24.23 31.49
C SER A 450 -4.93 23.63 30.08
N ASP A 451 -3.83 23.82 29.36
CA ASP A 451 -3.66 23.30 28.00
C ASP A 451 -3.36 21.79 28.02
N VAL A 452 -2.74 21.32 29.11
CA VAL A 452 -2.42 19.90 29.34
C VAL A 452 -3.68 19.08 29.70
N GLN A 453 -4.63 19.65 30.45
CA GLN A 453 -5.86 18.93 30.86
C GLN A 453 -6.82 18.66 29.69
N LYS A 454 -6.83 19.50 28.64
CA LYS A 454 -7.63 19.26 27.43
C LYS A 454 -7.07 18.12 26.57
N ILE A 455 -5.76 17.88 26.62
CA ILE A 455 -5.09 16.81 25.87
C ILE A 455 -5.37 15.44 26.54
N GLN A 456 -5.48 15.40 27.87
CA GLN A 456 -5.67 14.16 28.63
C GLN A 456 -7.10 13.58 28.53
N ALA A 457 -8.12 14.40 28.27
CA ALA A 457 -9.50 13.93 28.06
C ALA A 457 -9.72 13.19 26.71
N ASN A 458 -8.92 13.50 25.69
CA ASN A 458 -8.98 12.80 24.40
C ASN A 458 -8.27 11.43 24.42
N ALA A 459 -7.38 11.19 25.38
CA ALA A 459 -6.64 9.93 25.49
C ALA A 459 -7.39 8.83 26.27
N SER A 460 -8.36 9.19 27.12
CA SER A 460 -9.10 8.22 27.95
C SER A 460 -10.38 7.64 27.34
N MET A 461 -10.83 8.08 26.16
CA MET A 461 -12.01 7.50 25.49
C MET A 461 -11.69 6.36 24.50
N MET A 462 -10.45 5.87 24.46
CA MET A 462 -10.00 4.80 23.57
C MET A 462 -9.67 3.48 24.31
N PHE A 463 -10.08 3.32 25.58
CA PHE A 463 -9.76 2.14 26.39
C PHE A 463 -10.97 1.40 27.01
N ASP A 464 -12.18 1.57 26.46
CA ASP A 464 -13.40 0.88 26.95
C ASP A 464 -14.28 0.32 25.82
N ALA A 465 -13.67 -0.28 24.80
CA ALA A 465 -14.41 -1.02 23.78
C ALA A 465 -13.61 -2.21 23.25
N GLU A 466 -13.53 -3.28 24.05
CA GLU A 466 -13.64 -4.68 23.61
C GLU A 466 -13.35 -5.65 24.78
N SER A 467 -14.39 -5.97 25.55
CA SER A 467 -14.46 -7.22 26.31
C SER A 467 -15.85 -7.83 26.12
N PRO A 468 -15.99 -9.09 25.68
CA PRO A 468 -17.29 -9.71 25.41
C PRO A 468 -17.91 -10.28 26.70
N GLU A 469 -19.02 -9.69 27.17
CA GLU A 469 -19.92 -10.33 28.13
C GLU A 469 -20.73 -11.44 27.44
N GLN A 470 -20.51 -12.68 27.88
CA GLN A 470 -21.41 -13.80 27.67
C GLN A 470 -22.26 -14.03 28.93
N GLY A 471 -23.58 -13.98 28.75
CA GLY A 471 -24.53 -15.00 29.22
C GLY A 471 -24.69 -15.24 30.73
N GLN A 472 -25.80 -14.76 31.27
CA GLN A 472 -26.41 -15.19 32.53
C GLN A 472 -26.71 -16.71 32.59
N GLN A 473 -26.33 -17.35 33.69
CA GLN A 473 -27.01 -18.41 34.48
C GLN A 473 -26.10 -18.65 35.70
N GLN A 474 -26.50 -18.69 36.97
CA GLN A 474 -27.67 -19.29 37.59
C GLN A 474 -27.87 -18.72 39.00
N SER A 475 -29.13 -18.51 39.35
CA SER A 475 -29.63 -18.14 40.68
C SER A 475 -29.50 -19.28 41.68
N GLN A 476 -28.99 -19.01 42.88
CA GLN A 476 -29.17 -19.76 44.13
C GLN A 476 -28.41 -18.96 45.23
N ARG A 477 -28.92 -18.55 46.38
CA ARG A 477 -30.04 -18.96 47.25
C ARG A 477 -30.36 -17.78 48.16
N LEU A 478 -31.60 -17.66 48.61
CA LEU A 478 -31.93 -17.21 49.97
C LEU A 478 -33.20 -17.95 50.42
N ALA A 479 -33.16 -18.42 51.66
CA ALA A 479 -34.08 -19.31 52.40
C ALA A 479 -33.84 -20.81 52.19
#